data_AF-A0A1G7SQ27-F1
#
_entry.id   AF-A0A1G7SQ27-F1
#
_cell.length_a   1.000
_cell.length_b   1.000
_cell.length_c   1.000
_cell.angle_alpha   90.00
_cell.angle_beta   90.00
_cell.angle_gamma   90.00
#
_symmetry.space_group_name_H-M   'P 1'
#
loop_
_entity.id
_entity.type
_entity.pdbx_description
1 polymer ?
#
loop_
_entity_poly.entity_id
_entity_poly.type
_entity_poly.pdbx_seq_one_letter_code
_entity_poly.pdbx_strand_id
1 'polypeptide(L)'
;MKKLISTLLAFVIVLLLLIPFSEVSASSIPETIDYWVTPKVVHIKDDDLLKSYLALDYNNNTSQMVCASKDRYTLNYDSNISISDKSMSVEIIGHVFPDTVANYLPGWLALIIQNHTSVIDSGEKSIDRDRWVWDSIAFVLGDYNQITSEARNDEVKINQEIVDGIYNQNRMTVSCKLDKDIMLKVVTDIQNNDVDPILLEVFEG
;
A
#
# COMPACT_ATOMS: atom_id res chain seq x y z
N MET A 1 -27.41 -22.28 43.42
CA MET A 1 -26.33 -22.06 42.43
C MET A 1 -26.85 -21.89 41.01
N LYS A 2 -27.61 -22.81 40.42
CA LYS A 2 -28.12 -22.69 39.02
C LYS A 2 -28.90 -21.40 38.72
N LYS A 3 -29.76 -20.95 39.64
CA LYS A 3 -30.52 -19.69 39.48
C LYS A 3 -29.62 -18.44 39.48
N LEU A 4 -28.57 -18.41 40.31
CA LEU A 4 -27.62 -17.29 40.41
C LEU A 4 -26.73 -17.20 39.16
N ILE A 5 -26.32 -18.34 38.61
CA ILE A 5 -25.56 -18.39 37.35
C ILE A 5 -26.44 -17.91 36.19
N SER A 6 -27.73 -18.28 36.18
CA SER A 6 -28.67 -17.83 35.14
C SER A 6 -28.95 -16.34 35.18
N THR A 7 -29.10 -15.72 36.36
CA THR A 7 -29.27 -14.26 36.45
C THR A 7 -28.01 -13.50 36.11
N LEU A 8 -26.84 -14.01 36.52
CA LEU A 8 -25.56 -13.40 36.16
C LEU A 8 -25.32 -13.43 34.64
N LEU A 9 -25.64 -14.56 33.99
CA LEU A 9 -25.51 -14.72 32.54
C LEU A 9 -26.45 -13.79 31.78
N ALA A 10 -27.72 -13.68 32.23
CA ALA A 10 -28.68 -12.75 31.63
C ALA A 10 -28.23 -11.29 31.79
N PHE A 11 -27.64 -10.92 32.93
CA PHE A 11 -27.13 -9.58 33.18
C PHE A 11 -25.93 -9.24 32.29
N VAL A 12 -25.01 -10.20 32.08
CA VAL A 12 -23.86 -10.04 31.18
C VAL A 12 -24.29 -9.88 29.71
N ILE A 13 -25.30 -10.65 29.27
CA ILE A 13 -25.82 -10.53 27.89
C ILE A 13 -26.51 -9.17 27.68
N VAL A 14 -27.29 -8.70 28.65
CA VAL A 14 -27.91 -7.37 28.58
C VAL A 14 -26.85 -6.27 28.60
N LEU A 15 -25.77 -6.43 29.37
CA LEU A 15 -24.66 -5.47 29.41
C LEU A 15 -23.89 -5.43 28.08
N LEU A 16 -23.72 -6.57 27.41
CA LEU A 16 -23.10 -6.66 26.07
C LEU A 16 -23.97 -6.02 24.97
N LEU A 17 -25.30 -6.06 25.10
CA LEU A 17 -26.24 -5.41 24.18
C LEU A 17 -26.36 -3.89 24.40
N LEU A 18 -25.86 -3.39 25.52
CA LEU A 18 -25.82 -1.95 25.85
C LEU A 18 -24.50 -1.29 25.43
N ILE A 19 -23.54 -2.04 24.88
CA ILE A 19 -22.37 -1.44 24.25
C ILE A 19 -22.87 -0.82 22.95
N PRO A 20 -22.86 0.52 22.79
CA PRO A 20 -23.13 1.11 21.49
C PRO A 20 -22.12 0.52 20.52
N PHE A 21 -22.61 -0.10 19.44
CA PHE A 21 -21.76 -0.35 18.29
C PHE A 21 -21.24 1.03 17.87
N SER A 22 -19.99 1.33 18.19
CA SER A 22 -19.29 2.39 17.50
C SER A 22 -19.30 1.95 16.04
N GLU A 23 -20.11 2.62 15.22
CA GLU A 23 -19.83 2.63 13.79
C GLU A 23 -18.40 3.12 13.70
N VAL A 24 -17.47 2.20 13.39
CA VAL A 24 -16.18 2.60 12.85
C VAL A 24 -16.56 3.25 11.55
N SER A 25 -16.74 4.57 11.58
CA SER A 25 -16.88 5.35 10.37
C SER A 25 -15.59 5.11 9.62
N ALA A 26 -15.65 4.24 8.61
CA ALA A 26 -14.63 4.21 7.58
C ALA A 26 -14.51 5.66 7.12
N SER A 27 -13.37 6.29 7.42
CA SER A 27 -13.13 7.66 7.01
C SER A 27 -13.31 7.69 5.50
N SER A 28 -14.38 8.33 5.05
CA SER A 28 -14.76 8.32 3.65
C SER A 28 -13.88 9.32 2.93
N ILE A 29 -13.27 8.91 1.82
CA ILE A 29 -12.52 9.84 0.98
C ILE A 29 -13.42 11.01 0.55
N PRO A 30 -12.88 12.24 0.41
CA PRO A 30 -13.67 13.40 -0.01
C PRO A 30 -14.44 13.14 -1.31
N GLU A 31 -15.72 13.54 -1.37
CA GLU A 31 -16.56 13.37 -2.57
C GLU A 31 -16.02 14.08 -3.82
N THR A 32 -15.10 15.04 -3.61
CA THR A 32 -14.43 15.79 -4.68
C THR A 32 -13.33 15.00 -5.39
N ILE A 33 -12.88 13.87 -4.82
CA ILE A 33 -11.89 13.00 -5.45
C ILE A 33 -12.61 12.06 -6.41
N ASP A 34 -12.23 12.10 -7.68
CA ASP A 34 -12.83 11.27 -8.73
C ASP A 34 -12.04 9.97 -8.91
N TYR A 35 -12.77 8.86 -8.90
CA TYR A 35 -12.22 7.53 -9.12
C TYR A 35 -13.33 6.61 -9.62
N TRP A 36 -13.01 5.64 -10.46
CA TRP A 36 -13.99 4.69 -11.00
C TRP A 36 -13.31 3.36 -11.27
N VAL A 37 -14.10 2.36 -11.69
CA VAL A 37 -13.59 1.03 -11.96
C VAL A 37 -14.03 0.54 -13.32
N THR A 38 -13.13 -0.15 -14.00
CA THR A 38 -13.43 -0.98 -15.17
C THR A 38 -12.94 -2.41 -14.88
N PRO A 39 -13.25 -3.42 -15.72
CA PRO A 39 -12.85 -4.78 -15.41
C PRO A 39 -11.33 -4.87 -15.19
N LYS A 40 -10.94 -5.31 -14.00
CA LYS A 40 -9.56 -5.48 -13.53
C LYS A 40 -8.73 -4.20 -13.36
N VAL A 41 -9.35 -3.02 -13.30
CA VAL A 41 -8.64 -1.74 -13.11
C VAL A 41 -9.42 -0.80 -12.20
N VAL A 42 -8.72 -0.17 -11.26
CA VAL A 42 -9.18 1.05 -10.58
C VAL A 42 -8.54 2.24 -11.28
N HIS A 43 -9.36 3.24 -11.59
CA HIS A 43 -8.94 4.50 -12.15
C HIS A 43 -9.07 5.58 -11.07
N ILE A 44 -8.03 6.37 -10.85
CA ILE A 44 -8.03 7.47 -9.90
C ILE A 44 -7.59 8.71 -10.65
N LYS A 45 -8.38 9.78 -10.61
CA LYS A 45 -8.01 11.02 -11.26
C LYS A 45 -6.84 11.67 -10.53
N ASP A 46 -5.73 11.88 -11.25
CA ASP A 46 -4.54 12.55 -10.72
C ASP A 46 -4.70 14.07 -10.92
N ASP A 47 -5.23 14.74 -9.90
CA ASP A 47 -5.40 16.18 -9.89
C ASP A 47 -4.98 16.81 -8.56
N ASP A 48 -5.01 18.14 -8.51
CA ASP A 48 -4.60 18.90 -7.33
C ASP A 48 -5.43 18.57 -6.07
N LEU A 49 -6.67 18.07 -6.24
CA LEU A 49 -7.52 17.69 -5.12
C LEU A 49 -7.04 16.38 -4.49
N LEU A 50 -6.74 15.36 -5.32
CA LEU A 50 -6.11 14.14 -4.83
C LEU A 50 -4.77 14.45 -4.16
N LYS A 51 -3.92 15.23 -4.83
CA LYS A 51 -2.60 15.60 -4.30
C LYS A 51 -2.69 16.30 -2.95
N SER A 52 -3.58 17.29 -2.83
CA SER A 52 -3.78 18.03 -1.59
C SER A 52 -4.33 17.14 -0.48
N TYR A 53 -5.24 16.21 -0.81
CA TYR A 53 -5.77 15.26 0.17
C TYR A 53 -4.68 14.33 0.70
N LEU A 54 -3.90 13.70 -0.18
CA LEU A 54 -2.82 12.80 0.23
C LEU A 54 -1.78 13.52 1.10
N ALA A 55 -1.43 14.77 0.75
CA ALA A 55 -0.44 15.56 1.49
C ALA A 55 -0.87 16.02 2.90
N LEU A 56 -2.13 15.83 3.30
CA LEU A 56 -2.56 16.11 4.68
C LEU A 56 -2.06 15.06 5.68
N ASP A 57 -1.95 13.81 5.23
CA ASP A 57 -1.50 12.64 6.00
C ASP A 57 -1.22 11.51 5.01
N TYR A 58 0.06 11.35 4.61
CA TYR A 58 0.40 10.46 3.50
C TYR A 58 0.04 9.01 3.80
N ASN A 59 0.18 8.57 5.04
CA ASN A 59 -0.17 7.22 5.45
C ASN A 59 -1.69 7.01 5.43
N ASN A 60 -2.41 7.75 6.27
CA ASN A 60 -3.83 7.50 6.50
C ASN A 60 -4.68 7.79 5.26
N ASN A 61 -4.34 8.83 4.49
CA ASN A 61 -5.13 9.21 3.32
C ASN A 61 -4.83 8.31 2.11
N THR A 62 -3.60 7.84 1.96
CA THR A 62 -3.29 6.81 0.94
C THR A 62 -4.00 5.50 1.30
N SER A 63 -3.95 5.07 2.56
CA SER A 63 -4.66 3.88 3.05
C SER A 63 -6.18 3.98 2.81
N GLN A 64 -6.79 5.13 3.10
CA GLN A 64 -8.20 5.39 2.79
C GLN A 64 -8.50 5.35 1.29
N MET A 65 -7.63 5.91 0.45
CA MET A 65 -7.78 5.87 -1.01
C MET A 65 -7.71 4.43 -1.54
N VAL A 66 -6.79 3.61 -1.02
CA VAL A 66 -6.69 2.18 -1.34
C VAL A 66 -7.95 1.43 -0.92
N CYS A 67 -8.40 1.61 0.33
CA CYS A 67 -9.64 0.98 0.82
C CYS A 67 -10.84 1.36 -0.05
N ALA A 68 -11.07 2.65 -0.29
CA ALA A 68 -12.18 3.13 -1.10
C ALA A 68 -12.13 2.59 -2.54
N SER A 69 -10.94 2.52 -3.13
CA SER A 69 -10.70 1.96 -4.45
C SER A 69 -11.09 0.49 -4.55
N LYS A 70 -10.63 -0.32 -3.60
CA LYS A 70 -10.91 -1.77 -3.57
C LYS A 70 -12.36 -2.05 -3.22
N ASP A 71 -12.95 -1.29 -2.30
CA ASP A 71 -14.37 -1.39 -1.96
C ASP A 71 -15.24 -1.07 -3.16
N ARG A 72 -14.95 0.01 -3.91
CA ARG A 72 -15.68 0.34 -5.15
C ARG A 72 -15.55 -0.78 -6.18
N TYR A 73 -14.37 -1.36 -6.35
CA TYR A 73 -14.19 -2.49 -7.27
C TYR A 73 -15.05 -3.69 -6.86
N THR A 74 -14.99 -4.08 -5.58
CA THR A 74 -15.77 -5.20 -5.04
C THR A 74 -17.28 -4.96 -5.17
N LEU A 75 -17.75 -3.74 -4.91
CA LEU A 75 -19.17 -3.37 -5.10
C LEU A 75 -19.62 -3.48 -6.56
N ASN A 76 -18.74 -3.20 -7.53
CA ASN A 76 -19.06 -3.25 -8.95
C ASN A 76 -18.96 -4.66 -9.57
N TYR A 77 -18.04 -5.51 -9.07
CA TYR A 77 -17.70 -6.79 -9.70
C TYR A 77 -17.90 -8.03 -8.81
N ASP A 78 -18.41 -7.87 -7.58
CA ASP A 78 -18.60 -8.94 -6.59
C ASP A 78 -17.34 -9.80 -6.38
N SER A 79 -16.17 -9.18 -6.52
CA SER A 79 -14.87 -9.81 -6.42
C SER A 79 -13.80 -8.80 -6.05
N ASN A 80 -12.80 -9.24 -5.30
CA ASN A 80 -11.66 -8.39 -4.93
C ASN A 80 -10.75 -8.21 -6.14
N ILE A 81 -10.29 -6.98 -6.37
CA ILE A 81 -9.23 -6.73 -7.35
C ILE A 81 -7.91 -7.37 -6.89
N SER A 82 -7.20 -8.05 -7.80
CA SER A 82 -5.96 -8.77 -7.47
C SER A 82 -4.73 -7.84 -7.37
N ILE A 83 -4.75 -6.97 -6.35
CA ILE A 83 -3.73 -5.95 -6.05
C ILE A 83 -3.49 -5.92 -4.53
N SER A 84 -2.23 -5.89 -4.11
CA SER A 84 -1.89 -5.71 -2.69
C SER A 84 -2.07 -4.24 -2.29
N ASP A 85 -2.45 -3.99 -1.03
CA ASP A 85 -2.61 -2.61 -0.54
C ASP A 85 -1.29 -1.84 -0.64
N LYS A 86 -0.18 -2.49 -0.25
CA LYS A 86 1.17 -1.93 -0.38
C LYS A 86 1.48 -1.48 -1.81
N SER A 87 1.19 -2.32 -2.81
CA SER A 87 1.48 -1.97 -4.21
C SER A 87 0.60 -0.83 -4.71
N MET A 88 -0.69 -0.83 -4.37
CA MET A 88 -1.59 0.25 -4.77
C MET A 88 -1.19 1.57 -4.10
N SER A 89 -0.75 1.54 -2.84
CA SER A 89 -0.23 2.72 -2.14
C SER A 89 1.00 3.32 -2.85
N VAL A 90 1.99 2.49 -3.21
CA VAL A 90 3.17 2.98 -3.95
C VAL A 90 2.77 3.53 -5.31
N GLU A 91 1.88 2.87 -6.04
CA GLU A 91 1.42 3.32 -7.35
C GLU A 91 0.72 4.69 -7.26
N ILE A 92 -0.19 4.86 -6.30
CA ILE A 92 -0.87 6.14 -6.05
C ILE A 92 0.15 7.25 -5.77
N ILE A 93 1.05 7.04 -4.81
CA ILE A 93 2.06 8.04 -4.43
C ILE A 93 3.06 8.29 -5.58
N GLY A 94 3.41 7.23 -6.32
CA GLY A 94 4.29 7.26 -7.47
C GLY A 94 3.78 8.11 -8.62
N HIS A 95 2.47 8.09 -8.85
CA HIS A 95 1.87 8.92 -9.88
C HIS A 95 1.59 10.35 -9.40
N VAL A 96 1.13 10.54 -8.15
CA VAL A 96 0.81 11.88 -7.61
C VAL A 96 2.06 12.72 -7.29
N PHE A 97 3.14 12.06 -6.88
CA PHE A 97 4.43 12.66 -6.54
C PHE A 97 5.57 12.03 -7.38
N PRO A 98 5.53 12.18 -8.71
CA PRO A 98 6.42 11.41 -9.59
C PRO A 98 7.88 11.83 -9.47
N ASP A 99 8.16 13.11 -9.19
CA ASP A 99 9.52 13.59 -8.94
C ASP A 99 10.13 13.00 -7.67
N THR A 100 9.31 12.79 -6.64
CA THR A 100 9.70 12.07 -5.44
C THR A 100 10.08 10.64 -5.82
N VAL A 101 9.19 9.89 -6.48
CA VAL A 101 9.42 8.47 -6.76
C VAL A 101 10.51 8.22 -7.81
N ALA A 102 10.70 9.12 -8.76
CA ALA A 102 11.71 9.04 -9.82
C ALA A 102 13.13 8.89 -9.28
N ASN A 103 13.45 9.49 -8.14
CA ASN A 103 14.78 9.39 -7.53
C ASN A 103 15.11 7.98 -7.03
N TYR A 104 14.10 7.12 -6.84
CA TYR A 104 14.23 5.74 -6.35
C TYR A 104 14.24 4.68 -7.44
N LEU A 105 14.07 5.12 -8.69
CA LEU A 105 14.02 4.21 -9.83
C LEU A 105 15.32 4.26 -10.63
N PRO A 106 15.64 3.19 -11.37
CA PRO A 106 16.63 3.26 -12.43
C PRO A 106 16.30 4.42 -13.38
N GLY A 107 17.30 5.22 -13.79
CA GLY A 107 17.06 6.48 -14.50
C GLY A 107 16.24 6.35 -15.80
N TRP A 108 16.30 5.20 -16.48
CA TRP A 108 15.45 4.94 -17.66
C TRP A 108 13.97 4.82 -17.31
N LEU A 109 13.64 4.32 -16.11
CA LEU A 109 12.28 4.12 -15.61
C LEU A 109 11.76 5.40 -14.93
N ALA A 110 12.64 6.13 -14.24
CA ALA A 110 12.35 7.47 -13.71
C ALA A 110 11.78 8.40 -14.79
N LEU A 111 12.41 8.42 -15.97
CA LEU A 111 11.95 9.20 -17.12
C LEU A 111 10.57 8.79 -17.65
N ILE A 112 10.18 7.52 -17.45
CA ILE A 112 8.87 7.02 -17.87
C ILE A 112 7.80 7.47 -16.88
N ILE A 113 8.05 7.36 -15.58
CA ILE A 113 7.06 7.70 -14.55
C ILE A 113 6.89 9.22 -14.35
N GLN A 114 7.92 10.02 -14.66
CA GLN A 114 7.82 11.48 -14.67
C GLN A 114 6.95 12.01 -15.81
N ASN A 115 6.58 11.17 -16.77
CA ASN A 115 5.57 11.54 -17.75
C ASN A 115 4.19 11.50 -17.07
N HIS A 116 3.72 12.67 -16.64
CA HIS A 116 2.46 12.82 -15.93
C HIS A 116 1.28 12.17 -16.66
N THR A 117 0.51 11.39 -15.91
CA THR A 117 -0.75 10.80 -16.35
C THR A 117 -1.89 11.51 -15.64
N SER A 118 -2.93 11.97 -16.34
CA SER A 118 -4.08 12.60 -15.68
C SER A 118 -4.99 11.61 -14.93
N VAL A 119 -4.74 10.31 -15.10
CA VAL A 119 -5.46 9.21 -14.46
C VAL A 119 -4.44 8.14 -14.10
N ILE A 120 -4.48 7.68 -12.85
CA ILE A 120 -3.73 6.56 -12.31
C ILE A 120 -4.55 5.30 -12.58
N ASP A 121 -3.98 4.37 -13.33
CA ASP A 121 -4.64 3.11 -13.72
C ASP A 121 -4.06 1.93 -12.93
N SER A 122 -4.53 1.73 -11.70
CA SER A 122 -4.11 0.61 -10.87
C SER A 122 -4.82 -0.68 -11.27
N GLY A 123 -4.15 -1.47 -12.12
CA GLY A 123 -4.72 -2.66 -12.74
C GLY A 123 -4.22 -3.98 -12.15
N GLU A 124 -4.93 -5.07 -12.40
CA GLU A 124 -4.36 -6.40 -12.18
C GLU A 124 -3.22 -6.65 -13.19
N LYS A 125 -2.27 -7.55 -12.85
CA LYS A 125 -1.15 -7.94 -13.73
C LYS A 125 -1.53 -8.23 -15.19
N SER A 126 -2.73 -8.77 -15.43
CA SER A 126 -3.16 -9.08 -16.79
C SER A 126 -3.43 -7.85 -17.66
N ILE A 127 -3.58 -6.67 -17.05
CA ILE A 127 -3.89 -5.39 -17.70
C ILE A 127 -2.77 -4.37 -17.46
N ASP A 128 -2.37 -4.18 -16.20
CA ASP A 128 -1.28 -3.29 -15.81
C ASP A 128 0.08 -3.96 -16.07
N ARG A 129 0.80 -3.41 -17.05
CA ARG A 129 2.09 -3.93 -17.53
C ARG A 129 3.25 -3.48 -16.66
N ASP A 130 3.08 -2.39 -15.92
CA ASP A 130 4.14 -1.78 -15.11
C ASP A 130 4.00 -2.17 -13.63
N ARG A 131 2.96 -2.93 -13.29
CA ARG A 131 2.71 -3.44 -11.94
C ARG A 131 3.92 -4.05 -11.23
N TRP A 132 4.77 -4.74 -11.97
CA TRP A 132 5.98 -5.35 -11.42
C TRP A 132 6.93 -4.32 -10.78
N VAL A 133 6.93 -3.07 -11.26
CA VAL A 133 7.69 -1.94 -10.68
C VAL A 133 7.13 -1.62 -9.29
N TRP A 134 5.82 -1.36 -9.21
CA TRP A 134 5.15 -0.97 -7.97
C TRP A 134 5.25 -2.04 -6.90
N ASP A 135 5.04 -3.30 -7.28
CA ASP A 135 5.23 -4.44 -6.38
C ASP A 135 6.71 -4.50 -5.89
N SER A 136 7.70 -4.34 -6.79
CA SER A 136 9.12 -4.39 -6.41
C SER A 136 9.51 -3.34 -5.38
N ILE A 137 9.02 -2.11 -5.51
CA ILE A 137 9.24 -1.03 -4.53
C ILE A 137 8.50 -1.35 -3.23
N ALA A 138 7.22 -1.72 -3.33
CA ALA A 138 6.34 -1.96 -2.18
C ALA A 138 6.85 -3.07 -1.26
N PHE A 139 7.40 -4.15 -1.82
CA PHE A 139 7.98 -5.22 -1.01
C PHE A 139 9.26 -4.80 -0.31
N VAL A 140 10.09 -3.96 -0.94
CA VAL A 140 11.26 -3.43 -0.23
C VAL A 140 10.82 -2.55 0.92
N LEU A 141 10.02 -1.52 0.68
CA LEU A 141 9.59 -0.58 1.72
C LEU A 141 8.83 -1.29 2.86
N GLY A 142 7.97 -2.24 2.52
CA GLY A 142 7.13 -2.93 3.49
C GLY A 142 7.82 -4.02 4.31
N ASP A 143 8.93 -4.60 3.83
CA ASP A 143 9.57 -5.76 4.48
C ASP A 143 11.03 -5.49 4.89
N TYR A 144 11.59 -4.31 4.55
CA TYR A 144 12.97 -3.92 4.87
C TYR A 144 13.29 -4.06 6.36
N ASN A 145 12.46 -3.49 7.23
CA ASN A 145 12.67 -3.52 8.69
C ASN A 145 12.62 -4.94 9.26
N GLN A 146 11.72 -5.78 8.73
CA GLN A 146 11.65 -7.19 9.13
C GLN A 146 12.95 -7.91 8.77
N ILE A 147 13.39 -7.81 7.51
CA ILE A 147 14.58 -8.55 7.03
C ILE A 147 15.87 -8.05 7.68
N THR A 148 15.97 -6.76 7.98
CA THR A 148 17.16 -6.19 8.64
C THR A 148 17.20 -6.49 10.13
N SER A 149 16.06 -6.57 10.83
CA SER A 149 16.00 -6.94 12.25
C SER A 149 16.35 -8.41 12.53
N GLU A 150 16.23 -9.30 11.53
CA GLU A 150 16.61 -10.72 11.64
C GLU A 150 18.15 -10.96 11.64
N ALA A 151 18.97 -9.93 11.42
CA ALA A 151 20.43 -10.02 11.52
C ALA A 151 20.84 -10.23 12.99
N ARG A 152 21.57 -11.32 13.30
CA ARG A 152 22.12 -11.54 14.65
C ARG A 152 23.31 -10.58 14.87
N ASN A 153 23.29 -9.82 15.96
CA ASN A 153 24.41 -9.05 16.53
C ASN A 153 25.25 -8.24 15.52
N ASP A 154 24.94 -6.95 15.37
CA ASP A 154 25.79 -5.91 14.76
C ASP A 154 26.33 -6.15 13.33
N GLU A 155 25.93 -7.24 12.66
CA GLU A 155 26.31 -7.51 11.27
C GLU A 155 25.40 -6.72 10.31
N VAL A 156 25.96 -5.68 9.69
CA VAL A 156 25.30 -4.91 8.64
C VAL A 156 25.15 -5.82 7.42
N LYS A 157 23.92 -6.23 7.11
CA LYS A 157 23.61 -6.96 5.87
C LYS A 157 23.95 -6.10 4.66
N ILE A 158 24.65 -6.70 3.69
CA ILE A 158 24.89 -6.04 2.40
C ILE A 158 23.59 -5.98 1.58
N ASN A 159 23.45 -4.99 0.71
CA ASN A 159 22.20 -4.74 -0.03
C ASN A 159 21.67 -5.97 -0.77
N GLN A 160 22.56 -6.78 -1.34
CA GLN A 160 22.18 -7.98 -2.07
C GLN A 160 21.50 -9.04 -1.17
N GLU A 161 21.95 -9.18 0.07
CA GLU A 161 21.37 -10.13 1.03
C GLU A 161 19.97 -9.70 1.47
N ILE A 162 19.77 -8.39 1.64
CA ILE A 162 18.46 -7.81 1.94
C ILE A 162 17.51 -8.06 0.77
N VAL A 163 17.92 -7.72 -0.45
CA VAL A 163 17.14 -7.95 -1.67
C VAL A 163 16.80 -9.42 -1.84
N ASP A 164 17.76 -10.32 -1.66
CA ASP A 164 17.53 -11.76 -1.79
C ASP A 164 16.58 -12.29 -0.72
N GLY A 165 16.67 -11.77 0.52
CA GLY A 165 15.72 -12.07 1.59
C GLY A 165 14.28 -11.69 1.22
N ILE A 166 14.08 -10.42 0.87
CA ILE A 166 12.76 -9.88 0.49
C ILE A 166 12.22 -10.59 -0.75
N TYR A 167 13.06 -10.81 -1.77
CA TYR A 167 12.68 -11.50 -3.00
C TYR A 167 12.25 -12.94 -2.72
N ASN A 168 13.01 -13.69 -1.94
CA ASN A 168 12.71 -15.09 -1.65
C ASN A 168 11.46 -15.25 -0.78
N GLN A 169 11.21 -14.32 0.13
CA GLN A 169 9.99 -14.26 0.94
C GLN A 169 8.72 -14.06 0.09
N ASN A 170 8.82 -13.22 -0.96
CA ASN A 170 7.64 -12.75 -1.69
C ASN A 170 7.44 -13.39 -3.07
N ARG A 171 8.46 -13.97 -3.71
CA ARG A 171 8.36 -14.46 -5.11
C ARG A 171 7.28 -15.51 -5.39
N MET A 172 6.75 -16.16 -4.34
CA MET A 172 5.69 -17.17 -4.46
C MET A 172 4.29 -16.61 -4.16
N THR A 173 4.20 -15.46 -3.50
CA THR A 173 2.93 -14.82 -3.10
C THR A 173 2.49 -13.75 -4.09
N VAL A 174 3.42 -13.23 -4.88
CA VAL A 174 3.14 -12.20 -5.88
C VAL A 174 2.62 -12.79 -7.18
N SER A 175 1.63 -12.11 -7.76
CA SER A 175 1.14 -12.49 -9.08
C SER A 175 2.12 -12.06 -10.17
N CYS A 176 2.90 -10.98 -9.98
CA CYS A 176 3.85 -10.40 -10.94
C CYS A 176 5.31 -10.82 -10.68
N LYS A 177 6.21 -10.51 -11.64
CA LYS A 177 7.66 -10.76 -11.48
C LYS A 177 8.26 -9.63 -10.66
N LEU A 178 8.97 -9.90 -9.57
CA LEU A 178 9.78 -8.88 -8.89
C LEU A 178 11.09 -8.63 -9.66
N ASP A 179 11.53 -7.38 -9.66
CA ASP A 179 12.76 -6.94 -10.31
C ASP A 179 13.83 -6.58 -9.28
N LYS A 180 14.90 -7.37 -9.26
CA LYS A 180 15.98 -7.22 -8.27
C LYS A 180 16.78 -5.95 -8.46
N ASP A 181 16.86 -5.37 -9.67
CA ASP A 181 17.63 -4.15 -9.90
C ASP A 181 16.91 -2.94 -9.30
N ILE A 182 15.58 -2.89 -9.45
CA ILE A 182 14.74 -1.92 -8.73
C ILE A 182 14.86 -2.12 -7.23
N MET A 183 14.69 -3.35 -6.75
CA MET A 183 14.78 -3.63 -5.32
C MET A 183 16.14 -3.24 -4.74
N LEU A 184 17.24 -3.49 -5.47
CA LEU A 184 18.59 -3.14 -5.06
C LEU A 184 18.79 -1.62 -4.99
N LYS A 185 18.24 -0.87 -5.95
CA LYS A 185 18.24 0.59 -5.90
C LYS A 185 17.53 1.09 -4.64
N VAL A 186 16.30 0.63 -4.38
CA VAL A 186 15.52 1.04 -3.20
C VAL A 186 16.25 0.69 -1.90
N VAL A 187 16.79 -0.52 -1.75
CA VAL A 187 17.58 -0.91 -0.56
C VAL A 187 18.80 0.00 -0.38
N THR A 188 19.50 0.32 -1.47
CA THR A 188 20.68 1.20 -1.44
C THR A 188 20.30 2.60 -0.96
N ASP A 189 19.20 3.14 -1.47
CA ASP A 189 18.73 4.47 -1.08
C ASP A 189 18.30 4.49 0.40
N ILE A 190 17.66 3.43 0.90
CA ILE A 190 17.27 3.34 2.32
C ILE A 190 18.53 3.41 3.19
N GLN A 191 19.56 2.61 2.86
CA GLN A 191 20.81 2.60 3.64
C GLN A 191 21.57 3.92 3.59
N ASN A 192 21.49 4.65 2.48
CA ASN A 192 22.12 5.96 2.33
C ASN A 192 21.30 7.11 2.97
N ASN A 193 20.07 6.86 3.42
CA ASN A 193 19.08 7.88 3.77
C ASN A 193 18.72 8.81 2.60
N ASP A 194 18.75 8.27 1.38
CA ASP A 194 18.36 8.99 0.17
C ASP A 194 16.87 8.82 -0.15
N VAL A 195 16.13 7.96 0.58
CA VAL A 195 14.68 7.75 0.41
C VAL A 195 13.85 8.93 0.89
N ASP A 196 12.88 9.33 0.06
CA ASP A 196 12.01 10.46 0.31
C ASP A 196 11.11 10.10 1.50
N PRO A 197 11.01 10.96 2.51
CA PRO A 197 10.16 10.72 3.66
C PRO A 197 8.72 10.35 3.30
N ILE A 198 8.16 10.88 2.21
CA ILE A 198 6.78 10.55 1.77
C ILE A 198 6.63 9.04 1.52
N LEU A 199 7.60 8.42 0.84
CA LEU A 199 7.54 6.99 0.57
C LEU A 199 7.72 6.15 1.83
N LEU A 200 8.48 6.62 2.81
CA LEU A 200 8.61 5.92 4.09
C LEU A 200 7.34 6.06 4.92
N GLU A 201 6.80 7.28 5.03
CA GLU A 201 5.62 7.62 5.82
C GLU A 201 4.40 6.79 5.43
N VAL A 202 4.22 6.50 4.14
CA VAL A 202 3.15 5.62 3.62
C VAL A 202 3.20 4.21 4.20
N PHE A 203 4.36 3.76 4.69
CA PHE A 203 4.57 2.45 5.32
C PHE A 203 4.87 2.53 6.83
N GLU A 204 4.88 3.73 7.42
CA GLU A 204 5.01 3.94 8.87
C GLU A 204 3.65 3.74 9.56
N GLY A 205 3.22 2.49 9.75
CA GLY A 205 1.95 2.13 10.41
C GLY A 205 1.96 0.75 11.06
#